data_AF-A0AAU5Z3X9-F1
#
_entry.id   AF-A0AAU5Z3X9-F1
#
_cell.length_a   1.000
_cell.length_b   1.000
_cell.length_c   1.000
_cell.angle_alpha   90.00
_cell.angle_beta   90.00
_cell.angle_gamma   90.00
#
_symmetry.space_group_name_H-M   'P 1'
#
loop_
_entity.id
_entity.type
_entity.pdbx_description
1 polymer ?
#
loop_
_entity_poly.entity_id
_entity_poly.type
_entity_poly.pdbx_seq_one_letter_code
_entity_poly.pdbx_strand_id
1 'polypeptide(L)'
;MADSDFDGLPALDGAVTAVAIIDHDGNPNRVIDDQLPFDVTIDWTVQPPATAALLDGNWTVKVYAESMGPGPEVLIGTAVVAATGGPAYSASINVPAGTLPSDVPPDSGVYKLVVVITYRNTLNVLTEMAAFSEGPMFLLRRP
;
A
#
# COMPACT_ATOMS: atom_id res chain seq x y z
N MET A 1 -35.51 -0.44 -14.73
CA MET A 1 -34.04 -0.29 -14.81
C MET A 1 -33.49 -1.40 -13.93
N ALA A 2 -32.76 -2.35 -14.51
CA ALA A 2 -32.14 -3.37 -13.68
C ALA A 2 -31.07 -2.68 -12.84
N ASP A 3 -31.22 -2.74 -11.52
CA ASP A 3 -30.15 -2.46 -10.57
C ASP A 3 -29.07 -3.47 -10.88
N SER A 4 -28.06 -3.08 -11.65
CA SER A 4 -26.88 -3.90 -11.86
C SER A 4 -26.00 -3.69 -10.64
N ASP A 5 -26.40 -4.31 -9.54
CA ASP A 5 -25.61 -4.46 -8.32
C ASP A 5 -24.40 -5.32 -8.67
N PHE A 6 -23.44 -4.71 -9.36
CA PHE A 6 -22.21 -5.34 -9.77
C PHE A 6 -21.30 -5.37 -8.54
N ASP A 7 -21.38 -6.49 -7.81
CA ASP A 7 -20.68 -6.74 -6.55
C ASP A 7 -19.20 -7.20 -6.76
N GLY A 8 -18.57 -6.72 -7.84
CA GLY A 8 -17.16 -7.00 -8.15
C GLY A 8 -16.90 -8.06 -9.22
N LEU A 9 -15.62 -8.34 -9.50
CA LEU A 9 -15.21 -9.39 -10.42
C LEU A 9 -15.15 -10.70 -9.62
N PRO A 10 -16.07 -11.67 -9.83
CA PRO A 10 -16.02 -12.91 -9.07
C PRO A 10 -14.65 -13.57 -9.22
N ALA A 11 -13.97 -13.79 -8.08
CA ALA A 11 -12.67 -14.43 -7.94
C ALA A 11 -11.43 -13.62 -8.41
N LEU A 12 -11.42 -12.28 -8.27
CA LEU A 12 -10.13 -11.59 -8.26
C LEU A 12 -9.36 -11.96 -6.98
N ASP A 13 -8.35 -12.81 -7.14
CA ASP A 13 -7.44 -13.23 -6.08
C ASP A 13 -6.05 -12.64 -6.33
N GLY A 14 -5.43 -12.10 -5.29
CA GLY A 14 -4.15 -11.44 -5.40
C GLY A 14 -3.37 -11.50 -4.09
N ALA A 15 -2.06 -11.38 -4.22
CA ALA A 15 -1.13 -11.45 -3.11
C ALA A 15 -0.09 -10.35 -3.23
N VAL A 16 0.12 -9.61 -2.14
CA VAL A 16 1.29 -8.75 -2.00
C VAL A 16 2.51 -9.66 -1.88
N THR A 17 3.47 -9.49 -2.78
CA THR A 17 4.65 -10.35 -2.87
C THR A 17 5.87 -9.72 -2.21
N ALA A 18 5.94 -8.39 -2.15
CA ALA A 18 6.98 -7.67 -1.43
C ALA A 18 6.49 -6.30 -0.95
N VAL A 19 6.94 -5.92 0.24
CA VAL A 19 6.86 -4.55 0.75
C VAL A 19 8.23 -4.19 1.30
N ALA A 20 8.84 -3.13 0.77
CA ALA A 20 10.13 -2.64 1.24
C ALA A 20 10.05 -1.15 1.60
N ILE A 21 10.87 -0.78 2.57
CA ILE A 21 11.08 0.61 2.97
C ILE A 21 12.45 0.97 2.45
N ILE A 22 12.50 2.00 1.60
CA ILE A 22 13.70 2.46 0.92
C ILE A 22 14.10 3.77 1.57
N ASP A 23 15.30 3.80 2.16
CA ASP A 23 15.85 4.98 2.79
C ASP A 23 16.18 6.07 1.75
N HIS A 24 16.46 7.28 2.22
CA HIS A 24 16.76 8.43 1.37
C HIS A 24 17.99 8.23 0.47
N ASP A 25 18.85 7.25 0.79
CA ASP A 25 20.04 6.87 0.03
C ASP A 25 19.75 5.85 -1.09
N GLY A 26 18.50 5.40 -1.21
CA GLY A 26 18.04 4.45 -2.22
C GLY A 26 18.16 2.98 -1.81
N ASN A 27 18.61 2.66 -0.59
CA ASN A 27 18.77 1.29 -0.12
C ASN A 27 17.62 0.85 0.80
N PRO A 28 17.23 -0.44 0.79
CA PRO A 28 16.27 -0.95 1.76
C PRO A 28 16.79 -0.84 3.20
N ASN A 29 16.01 -0.22 4.08
CA ASN A 29 16.35 -0.04 5.50
C ASN A 29 15.09 -0.08 6.38
N ARG A 30 15.23 -0.51 7.64
CA ARG A 30 14.14 -0.53 8.64
C ARG A 30 14.39 0.41 9.82
N VAL A 31 15.46 1.20 9.76
CA VAL A 31 15.73 2.28 10.71
C VAL A 31 15.88 3.56 9.92
N ILE A 32 14.83 4.37 9.88
CA ILE A 32 14.71 5.57 9.05
C ILE A 32 14.92 6.81 9.92
N ASP A 33 15.63 7.80 9.38
CA ASP A 33 15.81 9.10 10.02
C ASP A 33 14.56 9.98 9.86
N ASP A 34 14.03 10.52 10.96
CA ASP A 34 12.81 11.33 10.96
C ASP A 34 12.94 12.68 10.26
N GLN A 35 14.17 13.12 9.96
CA GLN A 35 14.47 14.35 9.24
C GLN A 35 14.51 14.18 7.71
N LEU A 36 14.42 12.94 7.21
CA LEU A 36 14.59 12.63 5.79
C LEU A 36 13.35 11.90 5.24
N PRO A 37 13.02 12.09 3.94
CA PRO A 37 11.96 11.32 3.31
C PRO A 37 12.43 9.87 3.10
N PHE A 38 11.46 8.97 3.00
CA PHE A 38 11.69 7.58 2.60
C PHE A 38 10.60 7.14 1.63
N ASP A 39 10.84 6.05 0.91
CA ASP A 39 9.83 5.46 0.03
C ASP A 39 9.35 4.12 0.58
N VAL A 40 8.08 3.80 0.31
CA VAL A 40 7.55 2.44 0.46
C VAL A 40 7.30 1.88 -0.93
N THR A 41 7.99 0.79 -1.26
CA THR A 41 7.74 0.04 -2.49
C THR A 41 6.87 -1.18 -2.21
N ILE A 42 5.94 -1.46 -3.12
CA ILE A 42 4.96 -2.52 -3.00
C ILE A 42 4.91 -3.25 -4.32
N ASP A 43 5.15 -4.56 -4.28
CA ASP A 43 4.93 -5.47 -5.41
C ASP A 43 3.80 -6.43 -5.08
N TRP A 44 2.93 -6.69 -6.05
CA TRP A 44 1.86 -7.66 -5.89
C TRP A 44 1.55 -8.38 -7.19
N THR A 45 0.89 -9.51 -7.04
CA THR A 45 0.36 -10.29 -8.14
C THR A 45 -1.15 -10.44 -8.02
N VAL A 46 -1.80 -10.60 -9.17
CA VAL A 46 -3.22 -10.92 -9.26
C VAL A 46 -3.39 -12.07 -10.25
N GLN A 47 -4.30 -12.98 -9.92
CA GLN A 47 -4.76 -14.02 -10.81
C GLN A 47 -6.10 -13.58 -11.38
N PRO A 48 -6.16 -13.05 -12.62
CA PRO A 48 -7.43 -12.66 -13.21
C PRO A 48 -8.29 -13.91 -13.47
N PRO A 49 -9.61 -13.84 -13.25
CA PRO A 49 -10.54 -14.86 -13.72
C PRO A 49 -10.35 -15.09 -15.22
N ALA A 50 -10.53 -16.32 -15.71
CA ALA A 50 -10.44 -16.62 -17.15
C ALA A 50 -11.45 -15.81 -18.00
N THR A 51 -12.51 -15.29 -17.37
CA THR A 51 -13.53 -14.41 -17.95
C THR A 51 -13.19 -12.91 -17.84
N ALA A 52 -12.21 -12.53 -17.03
CA ALA A 52 -11.78 -11.14 -16.81
C ALA A 52 -10.84 -10.67 -17.92
N ALA A 53 -11.27 -10.83 -19.17
CA ALA A 53 -10.48 -10.55 -20.37
C ALA A 53 -9.93 -9.11 -20.46
N LEU A 54 -10.39 -8.17 -19.62
CA LEU A 54 -9.89 -6.80 -19.56
C LEU A 54 -9.95 -6.27 -18.11
N LEU A 55 -8.95 -6.56 -17.29
CA LEU A 55 -8.64 -5.70 -16.14
C LEU A 55 -8.09 -4.37 -16.70
N ASP A 56 -8.97 -3.43 -17.00
CA ASP A 56 -8.69 -2.15 -17.68
C ASP A 56 -8.95 -0.92 -16.81
N GLY A 57 -9.29 -1.14 -15.53
CA GLY A 57 -9.47 -0.11 -14.52
C GLY A 57 -8.16 0.33 -13.85
N ASN A 58 -8.23 0.62 -12.55
CA ASN A 58 -7.10 1.07 -11.75
C ASN A 58 -7.00 0.31 -10.43
N TRP A 59 -5.78 -0.02 -10.05
CA TRP A 59 -5.41 -0.38 -8.69
C TRP A 59 -5.24 0.88 -7.86
N THR A 60 -5.89 0.93 -6.69
CA THR A 60 -5.59 1.90 -5.64
C THR A 60 -4.79 1.20 -4.56
N VAL A 61 -3.55 1.62 -4.35
CA VAL A 61 -2.66 1.12 -3.29
C VAL A 61 -2.65 2.15 -2.17
N LYS A 62 -3.07 1.75 -0.97
CA LYS A 62 -3.02 2.57 0.24
C LYS A 62 -2.04 1.96 1.22
N VAL A 63 -1.19 2.78 1.81
CA VAL A 63 -0.26 2.36 2.86
C VAL A 63 -0.55 3.13 4.12
N TYR A 64 -0.79 2.39 5.19
CA TYR A 64 -0.99 2.91 6.53
C TYR A 64 0.22 2.55 7.39
N ALA A 65 0.51 3.39 8.38
CA ALA A 65 1.44 3.09 9.45
C ALA A 65 0.67 3.02 10.77
N GLU A 66 0.81 1.91 11.48
CA GLU A 66 0.24 1.67 12.81
C GLU A 66 1.37 1.71 13.84
N SER A 67 1.31 2.62 14.81
CA SER A 67 2.30 2.69 15.90
C SER A 67 2.19 1.47 16.82
N MET A 68 3.34 0.91 17.19
CA MET A 68 3.47 -0.20 18.13
C MET A 68 3.76 0.33 19.53
N GLY A 69 2.72 0.88 20.15
CA GLY A 69 2.81 1.60 21.42
C GLY A 69 2.05 2.92 21.32
N PRO A 70 2.39 3.94 22.12
CA PRO A 70 1.85 5.26 21.91
C PRO A 70 2.27 5.81 20.54
N GLY A 71 1.34 6.48 19.87
CA GLY A 71 1.55 7.08 18.55
C GLY A 71 0.32 6.90 17.66
N PRO A 72 0.39 7.39 16.41
CA PRO A 72 -0.76 7.41 15.52
C PRO A 72 -0.96 6.10 14.75
N GLU A 73 -2.19 5.92 14.25
CA GLU A 73 -2.51 5.06 13.11
C GLU A 73 -2.97 5.96 11.96
N VAL A 74 -2.21 6.04 10.88
CA VAL A 74 -2.45 7.02 9.80
C VAL A 74 -2.16 6.46 8.42
N LEU A 75 -2.88 6.96 7.41
CA LEU A 75 -2.56 6.79 6.00
C LEU A 75 -1.32 7.62 5.67
N ILE A 76 -0.23 6.97 5.25
CA ILE A 76 1.03 7.65 4.92
C ILE A 76 1.21 7.90 3.42
N GLY A 77 0.39 7.26 2.58
CA GLY A 77 0.33 7.60 1.17
C GLY A 77 -0.61 6.72 0.35
N THR A 78 -0.81 7.12 -0.90
CA THR A 78 -1.66 6.42 -1.87
C THR A 78 -1.02 6.49 -3.25
N ALA A 79 -1.07 5.38 -3.98
CA ALA A 79 -0.70 5.31 -5.39
C ALA A 79 -1.86 4.77 -6.22
N VAL A 80 -1.94 5.21 -7.47
CA VAL A 80 -2.89 4.68 -8.46
C VAL A 80 -2.08 4.09 -9.60
N VAL A 81 -2.33 2.82 -9.90
CA VAL A 81 -1.63 2.07 -10.95
C VAL A 81 -2.67 1.55 -11.94
N ALA A 82 -2.48 1.81 -13.23
CA ALA A 82 -3.38 1.30 -14.25
C ALA A 82 -3.37 -0.24 -14.24
N ALA A 83 -4.55 -0.85 -14.28
CA ALA A 83 -4.67 -2.27 -14.54
C ALA A 83 -4.44 -2.50 -16.04
N THR A 84 -3.53 -3.40 -16.38
CA THR A 84 -3.06 -3.61 -17.77
C THR A 84 -3.42 -5.00 -18.29
N GLY A 85 -4.26 -5.74 -17.56
CA GLY A 85 -4.51 -7.17 -17.80
C GLY A 85 -3.34 -8.10 -17.44
N GLY A 86 -2.19 -7.56 -17.02
CA GLY A 86 -1.05 -8.34 -16.56
C GLY A 86 -1.25 -8.95 -15.17
N PRO A 87 -0.45 -9.95 -14.79
CA PRO A 87 -0.55 -10.62 -13.49
C PRO A 87 0.28 -9.95 -12.39
N ALA A 88 1.16 -9.00 -12.71
CA ALA A 88 2.14 -8.43 -11.78
C ALA A 88 2.17 -6.90 -11.88
N TYR A 89 2.26 -6.25 -10.74
CA TYR A 89 2.20 -4.80 -10.60
C TYR A 89 3.11 -4.32 -9.47
N SER A 90 3.48 -3.05 -9.54
CA SER A 90 4.33 -2.40 -8.54
C SER A 90 3.90 -0.96 -8.32
N ALA A 91 4.12 -0.44 -7.11
CA ALA A 91 3.95 0.96 -6.76
C ALA A 91 5.09 1.43 -5.85
N SER A 92 5.44 2.71 -5.94
CA SER A 92 6.30 3.40 -4.99
C SER A 92 5.55 4.60 -4.42
N ILE A 93 5.61 4.77 -3.10
CA ILE A 93 4.96 5.85 -2.37
C ILE A 93 6.03 6.60 -1.61
N ASN A 94 6.20 7.88 -1.95
CA ASN A 94 7.06 8.78 -1.18
C ASN A 94 6.37 9.22 0.10
N VAL A 95 7.06 9.06 1.23
CA VAL A 95 6.64 9.50 2.55
C VAL A 95 7.54 10.67 2.96
N PRO A 96 7.02 11.91 2.96
CA PRO A 96 7.79 13.07 3.36
C PRO A 96 8.27 13.00 4.82
N ALA A 97 9.40 13.65 5.10
CA ALA A 97 9.85 13.86 6.48
C ALA A 97 8.76 14.54 7.33
N GLY A 98 8.70 14.18 8.61
CA GLY A 98 7.70 14.72 9.55
C GLY A 98 6.26 14.18 9.38
N THR A 99 6.03 13.24 8.46
CA THR A 99 4.72 12.58 8.30
C THR A 99 4.33 11.75 9.54
N LEU A 100 5.32 11.14 10.21
CA LEU A 100 5.13 10.29 11.38
C LEU A 100 5.98 10.82 12.56
N PRO A 101 5.47 10.74 13.80
CA PRO A 101 6.28 10.95 14.99
C PRO A 101 7.42 9.92 15.11
N SER A 102 8.61 10.34 15.51
CA SER A 102 9.75 9.44 15.76
C SER A 102 9.76 8.88 17.17
N ASP A 103 10.80 8.10 17.49
CA ASP A 103 11.06 7.42 18.77
C ASP A 103 11.40 8.36 19.94
N VAL A 104 10.61 9.42 20.10
CA VAL A 104 10.73 10.37 21.21
C VAL A 104 9.50 10.29 22.11
N PRO A 105 9.68 10.09 23.43
CA PRO A 105 8.56 10.00 24.36
C PRO A 105 7.56 11.16 24.20
N PRO A 106 6.25 10.87 24.17
CA PRO A 106 5.64 9.58 24.49
C PRO A 106 5.62 8.55 23.34
N ASP A 107 5.94 8.95 22.11
CA ASP A 107 5.78 8.13 20.91
C ASP A 107 6.80 6.98 20.85
N SER A 108 6.37 5.83 20.32
CA SER A 108 7.23 4.65 20.20
C SER A 108 8.27 4.76 19.08
N GLY A 109 7.94 5.50 18.01
CA GLY A 109 8.68 5.51 16.75
C GLY A 109 8.68 4.17 15.99
N VAL A 110 8.08 3.11 16.54
CA VAL A 110 8.01 1.79 15.90
C VAL A 110 6.67 1.68 15.19
N TYR A 111 6.71 1.41 13.88
CA TYR A 111 5.52 1.32 13.06
C TYR A 111 5.44 -0.03 12.37
N LYS A 112 4.23 -0.57 12.24
CA LYS A 112 3.89 -1.67 11.33
C LYS A 112 3.20 -1.07 10.09
N LEU A 113 3.66 -1.44 8.90
CA LEU A 113 2.96 -1.05 7.67
C LEU A 113 1.74 -1.94 7.43
N VAL A 114 0.64 -1.33 6.97
CA VAL A 114 -0.53 -2.06 6.45
C VAL A 114 -0.78 -1.59 5.03
N VAL A 115 -0.70 -2.51 4.07
CA VAL A 115 -0.94 -2.24 2.66
C VAL A 115 -2.30 -2.80 2.26
N VAL A 116 -3.12 -1.96 1.63
CA VAL A 116 -4.42 -2.36 1.08
C VAL A 116 -4.46 -2.02 -0.40
N ILE A 117 -4.76 -3.01 -1.22
CA ILE A 117 -4.86 -2.86 -2.68
C ILE A 117 -6.30 -3.13 -3.08
N THR A 118 -6.93 -2.17 -3.74
CA THR A 118 -8.30 -2.31 -4.24
C THR A 118 -8.39 -2.03 -5.72
N TYR A 119 -9.39 -2.62 -6.38
CA TYR A 119 -9.68 -2.39 -7.79
C TYR A 119 -10.83 -1.41 -7.98
N ARG A 120 -10.65 -0.45 -8.89
CA ARG A 120 -11.71 0.37 -9.44
C ARG A 120 -11.83 0.11 -10.93
N ASN A 121 -13.04 -0.16 -11.41
CA ASN A 121 -13.27 -0.33 -12.84
C ASN A 121 -13.13 1.00 -13.61
N THR A 122 -13.27 0.96 -14.94
CA THR A 122 -13.20 2.15 -15.81
C THR A 122 -14.25 3.22 -15.52
N LEU A 123 -15.33 2.87 -14.81
CA LEU A 123 -16.35 3.82 -14.31
C LEU A 123 -16.02 4.39 -12.92
N ASN A 124 -14.80 4.12 -12.42
CA ASN A 124 -14.30 4.52 -11.11
C ASN A 124 -15.10 3.95 -9.93
N VAL A 125 -15.85 2.87 -10.12
CA VAL A 125 -16.59 2.17 -9.06
C VAL A 125 -15.61 1.28 -8.30
N LEU A 126 -15.60 1.36 -6.96
CA LEU A 126 -14.85 0.44 -6.11
C LEU A 126 -15.55 -0.91 -6.16
N THR A 127 -14.80 -1.94 -6.55
CA THR A 127 -15.37 -3.26 -6.81
C THR A 127 -14.93 -4.24 -5.74
N GLU A 128 -13.62 -4.36 -5.52
CA GLU A 128 -13.08 -5.39 -4.62
C GLU A 128 -11.73 -5.01 -4.02
N MET A 129 -11.36 -5.73 -2.95
CA MET A 129 -10.00 -5.74 -2.42
C MET A 129 -9.22 -6.86 -3.11
N ALA A 130 -8.14 -6.49 -3.80
CA ALA A 130 -7.34 -7.41 -4.61
C ALA A 130 -6.23 -8.09 -3.81
N ALA A 131 -5.65 -7.37 -2.84
CA ALA A 131 -4.62 -7.91 -1.96
C ALA A 131 -4.52 -7.06 -0.69
N PHE A 132 -3.96 -7.63 0.36
CA PHE A 132 -3.54 -6.90 1.55
C PHE A 132 -2.23 -7.48 2.10
N SER A 133 -1.52 -6.69 2.91
CA SER A 133 -0.33 -7.14 3.63
C SER A 133 -0.21 -6.41 4.96
N GLU A 134 0.28 -7.13 5.96
CA GLU A 134 0.75 -6.56 7.21
C GLU A 134 2.27 -6.72 7.32
N GLY A 135 2.94 -5.64 7.74
CA GLY A 135 4.38 -5.52 7.76
C GLY A 135 4.97 -4.97 6.44
N PRO A 136 6.28 -4.71 6.41
CA PRO A 136 7.24 -4.88 7.50
C PRO A 136 7.03 -3.88 8.65
N MET A 137 7.70 -4.15 9.77
CA MET A 137 7.85 -3.17 10.84
C MET A 137 9.14 -2.37 10.65
N PHE A 138 9.15 -1.11 11.06
CA PHE A 138 10.32 -0.24 11.03
C PHE A 138 10.37 0.70 12.23
N LEU A 139 11.55 1.22 12.51
CA LEU A 139 11.82 2.26 13.50
C LEU A 139 12.06 3.58 12.77
N LEU A 140 11.33 4.62 13.16
CA LEU A 140 11.62 6.00 12.79
C LEU A 140 12.39 6.64 13.95
N ARG A 141 13.70 6.80 13.77
CA ARG A 141 14.59 7.33 14.80
C ARG A 141 14.74 8.84 14.68
N ARG A 142 14.91 9.51 15.82
CA ARG A 142 15.50 10.84 15.88
C ARG A 142 17.02 10.71 16.03
N PRO A 143 17.83 11.18 15.05
CA PRO A 143 19.29 11.09 15.11
C PRO A 143 19.92 11.92 16.24
#